data_AF-A0A847MWX9-F1
#
_entry.id   AF-A0A847MWX9-F1
#
_cell.length_a   1.000
_cell.length_b   1.000
_cell.length_c   1.000
_cell.angle_alpha   90.00
_cell.angle_beta   90.00
_cell.angle_gamma   90.00
#
_symmetry.space_group_name_H-M   'P 1'
#
loop_
_entity.id
_entity.type
_entity.pdbx_description
1 polymer ?
#
loop_
_entity_poly.entity_id
_entity_poly.type
_entity_poly.pdbx_seq_one_letter_code
_entity_poly.pdbx_strand_id
1 'polypeptide(L)'
;MEDAATAIWNRACSRAGSPPEAPIGDRMLTLAITLDGMIQADGIPQQWETWEGTPEGVEALRWFGLSEAADLVAAGEELAGTADIDAAERFELEIEPRYYELDTTHALDEAFQLRLATHPEDFLPPGWAGGQAPW
;
A
#
# COMPACT_ATOMS: atom_id res chain seq x y z
N MET A 1 5.95 25.01 8.92
CA MET A 1 6.94 23.92 8.94
C MET A 1 6.11 22.68 8.72
N GLU A 2 6.26 22.04 7.57
CA GLU A 2 5.58 20.77 7.31
C GLU A 2 6.07 19.76 8.34
N ASP A 3 5.16 19.01 8.97
CA ASP A 3 5.58 17.97 9.91
C ASP A 3 6.18 16.78 9.15
N ALA A 4 7.01 16.01 9.86
CA ALA A 4 7.74 14.88 9.30
C ALA A 4 6.84 13.90 8.54
N ALA A 5 5.67 13.63 9.10
CA ALA A 5 4.71 12.68 8.56
C ALA A 5 4.19 13.17 7.21
N THR A 6 3.80 14.44 7.12
CA THR A 6 3.33 15.07 5.88
C THR A 6 4.41 15.02 4.79
N ALA A 7 5.67 15.33 5.14
CA ALA A 7 6.77 15.29 4.17
C ALA A 7 7.08 13.88 3.65
N ILE A 8 7.03 12.87 4.53
CA ILE A 8 7.19 11.46 4.15
C ILE A 8 6.03 11.00 3.27
N TRP A 9 4.79 11.32 3.65
CA TRP A 9 3.59 10.98 2.88
C TRP A 9 3.62 11.59 1.48
N ASN A 10 3.87 12.90 1.39
CA ASN A 10 3.96 13.62 0.12
C ASN A 10 5.07 13.05 -0.79
N ARG A 11 6.20 12.68 -0.20
CA ARG A 11 7.29 12.00 -0.92
C ARG A 11 6.86 10.63 -1.43
N ALA A 12 6.11 9.86 -0.63
CA ALA A 12 5.62 8.55 -1.04
C ALA A 12 4.63 8.65 -2.20
N CYS A 13 3.67 9.58 -2.14
CA CYS A 13 2.76 9.89 -3.25
C CYS A 13 3.50 10.33 -4.52
N SER A 14 4.52 11.18 -4.38
CA SER A 14 5.32 11.66 -5.52
C SER A 14 6.13 10.56 -6.21
N ARG A 15 6.29 9.40 -5.57
CA ARG A 15 7.07 8.25 -6.05
C ARG A 15 6.20 7.05 -6.41
N ALA A 16 4.88 7.19 -6.37
CA ALA A 16 3.95 6.12 -6.72
C ALA A 16 4.31 5.50 -8.09
N GLY A 17 4.37 4.17 -8.15
CA GLY A 17 4.77 3.42 -9.35
C GLY A 17 6.29 3.25 -9.59
N SER A 18 7.17 3.80 -8.75
CA SER A 18 8.64 3.60 -8.85
C SER A 18 9.35 3.75 -7.50
N PRO A 19 9.31 2.73 -6.62
CA PRO A 19 9.96 2.80 -5.31
C PRO A 19 11.49 2.89 -5.47
N PRO A 20 12.14 3.97 -4.98
CA PRO A 20 13.59 4.13 -5.10
C PRO A 20 14.37 3.25 -4.12
N GLU A 21 15.70 3.22 -4.25
CA GLU A 21 16.60 2.86 -3.14
C GLU A 21 16.38 3.87 -2.01
N ALA A 22 15.48 3.52 -1.10
CA ALA A 22 15.00 4.36 0.00
C ALA A 22 14.91 3.55 1.30
N PRO A 23 14.76 4.22 2.45
CA PRO A 23 14.41 3.57 3.70
C PRO A 23 13.26 2.57 3.52
N ILE A 24 13.26 1.50 4.31
CA ILE A 24 12.27 0.42 4.15
C ILE A 24 10.84 0.96 4.30
N GLY A 25 10.61 1.89 5.25
CA GLY A 25 9.32 2.53 5.47
C GLY A 25 8.86 3.38 4.30
N ASP A 26 9.77 4.13 3.66
CA ASP A 26 9.45 4.90 2.44
C ASP A 26 9.02 3.96 1.31
N ARG A 27 9.74 2.85 1.11
CA ARG A 27 9.41 1.87 0.07
C ARG A 27 8.05 1.23 0.31
N MET A 28 7.78 0.78 1.54
CA MET A 28 6.51 0.15 1.90
C MET A 28 5.36 1.16 1.76
N LEU A 29 5.53 2.40 2.22
CA LEU A 29 4.49 3.42 2.07
C LEU A 29 4.18 3.72 0.60
N THR A 30 5.20 3.87 -0.24
CA THR A 30 5.00 4.07 -1.69
C THR A 30 4.26 2.89 -2.34
N LEU A 31 4.63 1.64 -2.00
CA LEU A 31 3.97 0.45 -2.53
C LEU A 31 2.50 0.35 -2.10
N ALA A 32 2.21 0.58 -0.81
CA ALA A 32 0.86 0.53 -0.28
C ALA A 32 -0.04 1.64 -0.88
N ILE A 33 0.46 2.87 -0.98
CA ILE A 33 -0.26 3.99 -1.62
C ILE A 33 -0.50 3.71 -3.10
N THR A 34 0.50 3.17 -3.81
CA THR A 34 0.34 2.83 -5.24
C THR A 34 -0.73 1.77 -5.42
N LEU A 35 -0.67 0.70 -4.62
CA LEU A 35 -1.64 -0.40 -4.69
C LEU A 35 -3.06 0.10 -4.42
N ASP A 36 -3.28 0.78 -3.28
CA ASP A 36 -4.60 1.29 -2.92
C ASP A 36 -5.12 2.25 -3.98
N GLY A 37 -4.29 3.20 -4.44
CA GLY A 37 -4.69 4.15 -5.48
C GLY A 37 -5.10 3.49 -6.80
N MET A 38 -4.44 2.40 -7.22
CA MET A 38 -4.83 1.67 -8.43
C MET A 38 -6.11 0.86 -8.23
N ILE A 39 -6.29 0.24 -7.05
CA ILE A 39 -7.55 -0.45 -6.71
C ILE A 39 -8.71 0.54 -6.69
N GLN A 40 -8.54 1.73 -6.10
CA GLN A 40 -9.59 2.76 -6.09
C GLN A 40 -9.92 3.29 -7.50
N ALA A 41 -8.98 3.20 -8.44
CA ALA A 41 -9.19 3.64 -9.82
C ALA A 41 -9.90 2.59 -10.67
N ASP A 42 -9.44 1.33 -10.60
CA ASP A 42 -9.78 0.30 -11.59
C ASP A 42 -10.18 -1.06 -10.96
N GLY A 43 -10.23 -1.16 -9.63
CA GLY A 43 -10.58 -2.38 -8.90
C GLY A 43 -9.41 -3.35 -8.71
N ILE A 44 -9.61 -4.34 -7.82
CA ILE A 44 -8.58 -5.33 -7.48
C ILE A 44 -8.20 -6.25 -8.66
N PRO A 45 -9.14 -6.79 -9.46
CA PRO A 45 -8.78 -7.73 -10.54
C PRO A 45 -7.90 -7.06 -11.61
N GLN A 46 -8.27 -5.85 -12.01
CA GLN A 46 -7.52 -5.08 -13.01
C GLN A 46 -6.09 -4.80 -12.55
N GLN A 47 -5.89 -4.61 -11.25
CA GLN A 47 -4.58 -4.32 -10.70
C GLN A 47 -3.60 -5.48 -10.88
N TRP A 48 -4.05 -6.71 -10.65
CA TRP A 48 -3.24 -7.91 -10.88
C TRP A 48 -2.88 -8.11 -12.36
N GLU A 49 -3.70 -7.62 -13.28
CA GLU A 49 -3.43 -7.72 -14.73
C GLU A 49 -2.48 -6.62 -15.24
N THR A 50 -2.43 -5.47 -14.56
CA THR A 50 -1.77 -4.26 -15.09
C THR A 50 -0.55 -3.81 -14.30
N TRP A 51 -0.40 -4.24 -13.05
CA TRP A 51 0.72 -3.85 -12.21
C TRP A 51 1.50 -5.06 -11.68
N GLU A 52 2.73 -5.21 -12.18
CA GLU A 52 3.65 -6.27 -11.74
C GLU A 52 4.02 -6.15 -10.25
N GLY A 53 3.86 -4.96 -9.64
CA GLY A 53 4.18 -4.71 -8.23
C GLY A 53 3.08 -5.09 -7.24
N THR A 54 1.98 -5.72 -7.70
CA THR A 54 0.85 -6.09 -6.85
C THR A 54 1.25 -6.98 -5.67
N PRO A 55 2.08 -8.04 -5.85
CA PRO A 55 2.58 -8.84 -4.73
C PRO A 55 3.31 -8.00 -3.67
N GLU A 56 4.18 -7.08 -4.08
CA GLU A 56 4.92 -6.20 -3.16
C GLU A 56 3.99 -5.18 -2.47
N GLY A 57 2.94 -4.73 -3.15
CA GLY A 57 1.89 -3.91 -2.55
C GLY A 57 1.13 -4.66 -1.45
N VAL A 58 0.79 -5.93 -1.68
CA VAL A 58 0.15 -6.80 -0.67
C VAL A 58 1.05 -6.96 0.55
N GLU A 59 2.35 -7.20 0.34
CA GLU A 59 3.32 -7.28 1.43
C GLU A 59 3.47 -5.94 2.16
N ALA A 60 3.37 -4.81 1.46
CA ALA A 60 3.37 -3.49 2.10
C ALA A 60 2.14 -3.26 2.99
N LEU A 61 0.95 -3.68 2.56
CA LEU A 61 -0.26 -3.64 3.40
C LEU A 61 -0.07 -4.49 4.67
N ARG A 62 0.48 -5.71 4.54
CA ARG A 62 0.82 -6.57 5.68
C ARG A 62 1.85 -5.93 6.60
N TRP A 63 2.85 -5.24 6.04
CA TRP A 63 3.87 -4.54 6.81
C TRP A 63 3.25 -3.43 7.68
N PHE A 64 2.23 -2.73 7.20
CA PHE A 64 1.46 -1.77 8.01
C PHE A 64 0.42 -2.41 8.94
N GLY A 65 0.32 -3.75 8.97
CA GLY A 65 -0.64 -4.47 9.80
C GLY A 65 -2.05 -4.55 9.20
N LEU A 66 -2.25 -4.09 7.96
CA LEU A 66 -3.52 -4.09 7.24
C LEU A 66 -3.79 -5.47 6.60
N SER A 67 -3.81 -6.51 7.45
CA SER A 67 -3.85 -7.91 6.99
C SER A 67 -5.14 -8.24 6.23
N GLU A 68 -6.29 -7.71 6.68
CA GLU A 68 -7.57 -7.96 5.99
C GLU A 68 -7.58 -7.37 4.58
N ALA A 69 -7.13 -6.12 4.41
CA ALA A 69 -6.99 -5.50 3.10
C ALA A 69 -6.03 -6.31 2.21
N ALA A 70 -4.88 -6.73 2.75
CA ALA A 70 -3.92 -7.55 2.03
C ALA A 70 -4.50 -8.88 1.56
N ASP A 71 -5.28 -9.56 2.39
CA ASP A 71 -5.88 -10.86 2.07
C ASP A 71 -7.00 -10.73 1.02
N LEU A 72 -7.80 -9.66 1.08
CA LEU A 72 -8.80 -9.36 0.05
C LEU A 72 -8.14 -9.08 -1.31
N VAL A 73 -7.04 -8.32 -1.33
CA VAL A 73 -6.29 -8.06 -2.56
C VAL A 73 -5.64 -9.34 -3.09
N ALA A 74 -5.04 -10.15 -2.22
CA ALA A 74 -4.43 -11.42 -2.60
C ALA A 74 -5.44 -12.41 -3.20
N ALA A 75 -6.70 -12.41 -2.73
CA ALA A 75 -7.76 -13.23 -3.31
C ALA A 75 -8.05 -12.86 -4.79
N GLY A 76 -7.70 -11.65 -5.22
CA GLY A 76 -7.84 -11.21 -6.62
C GLY A 76 -6.86 -11.88 -7.58
N GLU A 77 -5.73 -12.42 -7.08
CA GLU A 77 -4.74 -13.12 -7.91
C GLU A 77 -5.36 -14.34 -8.61
N GLU A 78 -6.22 -15.08 -7.91
CA GLU A 78 -6.90 -16.27 -8.44
C GLU A 78 -7.85 -15.94 -9.61
N LEU A 79 -8.28 -14.68 -9.73
CA LEU A 79 -9.20 -14.20 -10.75
C LEU A 79 -8.52 -13.49 -11.90
N ALA A 80 -7.32 -12.97 -11.68
CA ALA A 80 -6.55 -12.32 -12.72
C ALA A 80 -6.34 -13.29 -13.89
N GLY A 81 -6.92 -12.98 -15.05
CA GLY A 81 -6.83 -13.84 -16.23
C GLY A 81 -7.70 -15.11 -16.24
N THR A 82 -8.62 -15.30 -15.28
CA THR A 82 -9.63 -16.37 -15.37
C THR A 82 -10.78 -16.00 -16.31
N ALA A 83 -11.31 -16.99 -17.04
CA ALA A 83 -12.55 -16.84 -17.81
C ALA A 83 -13.79 -17.32 -17.01
N ASP A 84 -13.62 -17.60 -15.71
CA ASP A 84 -14.68 -18.05 -14.82
C ASP A 84 -15.57 -16.88 -14.39
N ILE A 85 -16.73 -16.79 -15.03
CA ILE A 85 -17.73 -15.73 -14.80
C ILE A 85 -18.31 -15.81 -13.38
N ASP A 86 -18.53 -17.01 -12.84
CA ASP A 86 -19.12 -17.18 -11.51
C ASP A 86 -18.12 -16.70 -10.44
N ALA A 87 -16.83 -16.96 -10.64
CA ALA A 87 -15.77 -16.50 -9.76
C ALA A 87 -15.59 -14.97 -9.82
N ALA A 88 -15.69 -14.38 -11.01
CA ALA A 88 -15.68 -12.92 -11.19
C ALA A 88 -16.87 -12.25 -10.50
N GLU A 89 -18.09 -12.79 -10.69
CA GLU A 89 -19.31 -12.27 -10.05
C GLU A 89 -19.21 -12.35 -8.51
N ARG A 90 -18.70 -13.46 -7.96
CA ARG A 90 -18.49 -13.57 -6.50
C ARG A 90 -17.54 -12.49 -5.99
N PHE A 91 -16.50 -12.16 -6.74
CA PHE A 91 -15.53 -11.16 -6.32
C PHE A 91 -16.12 -9.76 -6.30
N GLU A 92 -16.80 -9.37 -7.37
CA GLU A 92 -17.49 -8.08 -7.49
C GLU A 92 -18.58 -7.91 -6.40
N LEU A 93 -19.26 -9.00 -6.01
CA LEU A 93 -20.37 -8.93 -5.06
C LEU A 93 -19.96 -9.12 -3.59
N GLU A 94 -18.88 -9.84 -3.30
CA GLU A 94 -18.53 -10.23 -1.92
C GLU A 94 -17.17 -9.72 -1.45
N ILE A 95 -16.16 -9.64 -2.32
CA ILE A 95 -14.78 -9.35 -1.91
C ILE A 95 -14.47 -7.87 -2.11
N GLU A 96 -14.75 -7.34 -3.30
CA GLU A 96 -14.45 -5.96 -3.62
C GLU A 96 -15.23 -4.96 -2.72
N PRO A 97 -16.54 -5.13 -2.44
CA PRO A 97 -17.25 -4.24 -1.53
C PRO A 97 -16.64 -4.23 -0.13
N ARG A 98 -16.18 -5.39 0.37
CA ARG A 98 -15.51 -5.48 1.67
C ARG A 98 -14.20 -4.70 1.70
N TYR A 99 -13.44 -4.67 0.60
CA TYR A 99 -12.23 -3.85 0.53
C TYR A 99 -12.56 -2.36 0.65
N TYR A 100 -13.59 -1.88 -0.05
CA TYR A 100 -14.00 -0.47 0.03
C TYR A 100 -14.58 -0.09 1.41
N GLU A 101 -15.22 -1.03 2.12
CA GLU A 101 -15.70 -0.82 3.49
C GLU A 101 -14.58 -0.62 4.53
N LEU A 102 -13.35 -1.09 4.25
CA LEU A 102 -12.21 -0.94 5.16
C LEU A 102 -11.64 0.48 5.21
N ASP A 103 -11.99 1.36 4.27
CA ASP A 103 -11.38 2.68 4.11
C ASP A 103 -9.85 2.59 4.18
N THR A 104 -9.27 1.74 3.32
CA THR A 104 -7.85 1.40 3.35
C THR A 104 -6.94 2.63 3.27
N THR A 105 -7.35 3.68 2.56
CA THR A 105 -6.62 4.95 2.51
C THR A 105 -6.47 5.57 3.91
N HIS A 106 -7.57 5.67 4.66
CA HIS A 106 -7.53 6.20 6.02
C HIS A 106 -6.79 5.27 6.98
N ALA A 107 -7.06 3.97 6.90
CA ALA A 107 -6.37 2.97 7.73
C ALA A 107 -4.85 2.96 7.50
N LEU A 108 -4.41 3.20 6.26
CA LEU A 108 -2.99 3.33 5.92
C LEU A 108 -2.35 4.58 6.51
N ASP A 109 -3.04 5.73 6.51
CA ASP A 109 -2.56 6.94 7.18
C ASP A 109 -2.38 6.68 8.68
N GLU A 110 -3.39 6.14 9.37
CA GLU A 110 -3.29 5.83 10.80
C GLU A 110 -2.16 4.86 11.12
N ALA A 111 -2.02 3.79 10.33
CA ALA A 111 -0.96 2.80 10.49
C ALA A 111 0.43 3.39 10.24
N PHE A 112 0.55 4.27 9.23
CA PHE A 112 1.77 5.02 8.96
C PHE A 112 2.17 5.92 10.12
N GLN A 113 1.23 6.73 10.64
CA GLN A 113 1.48 7.63 11.77
C GLN A 113 1.95 6.84 13.01
N LEU A 114 1.27 5.74 13.33
CA LEU A 114 1.64 4.87 14.44
C LEU A 114 3.04 4.29 14.25
N ARG A 115 3.34 3.81 13.04
CA ARG A 115 4.64 3.20 12.76
C ARG A 115 5.77 4.22 12.76
N LEU A 116 5.57 5.43 12.24
CA LEU A 116 6.54 6.51 12.34
C LEU A 116 6.80 6.89 13.81
N ALA A 117 5.77 6.87 14.66
CA ALA A 117 5.92 7.18 16.09
C ALA A 117 6.64 6.08 16.89
N THR A 118 6.50 4.81 16.49
CA THR A 118 7.03 3.65 17.24
C THR A 118 8.33 3.09 16.66
N HIS A 119 8.54 3.26 15.36
CA HIS A 119 9.68 2.80 14.58
C HIS A 119 10.18 3.87 13.59
N PRO A 120 10.55 5.09 14.07
CA PRO A 120 11.03 6.15 13.20
C PRO A 120 12.27 5.75 12.37
N GLU A 121 13.04 4.77 12.85
CA GLU A 121 14.21 4.23 12.16
C GLU A 121 13.90 3.60 10.80
N ASP A 122 12.69 3.10 10.59
CA ASP A 122 12.26 2.51 9.31
C ASP A 122 12.25 3.55 8.18
N PHE A 123 12.15 4.84 8.52
CA PHE A 123 12.04 5.97 7.58
C PHE A 123 13.34 6.79 7.47
N LEU A 124 14.42 6.35 8.14
CA LEU A 124 15.72 7.03 8.10
C LEU A 124 16.62 6.46 6.99
N PRO A 125 17.43 7.30 6.32
CA PRO A 125 18.40 6.81 5.36
C PRO A 125 19.38 5.79 5.98
N PRO A 126 19.82 4.78 5.21
CA PRO A 126 20.84 3.85 5.66
C PRO A 126 22.11 4.58 6.13
N GLY A 127 22.59 4.25 7.33
CA GLY A 127 23.81 4.86 7.88
C GLY A 127 23.63 6.26 8.48
N TRP A 128 22.40 6.72 8.71
CA TRP A 128 22.16 7.98 9.41
C TRP A 128 22.73 7.95 10.83
N ALA A 129 23.75 8.77 11.08
CA ALA A 129 24.50 8.83 12.34
C ALA A 129 23.94 9.83 13.37
N GLY A 130 22.72 10.34 13.15
CA GLY A 130 22.08 11.38 13.95
C GLY A 130 22.22 12.79 13.39
N GLY A 131 21.23 13.65 13.65
CA GLY A 131 21.11 15.01 13.13
C GLY A 131 19.64 15.46 13.05
N GLN A 132 19.37 16.56 12.36
CA GLN A 132 18.00 16.83 11.90
C GLN A 132 17.70 15.85 10.76
N ALA A 133 16.58 15.16 10.87
CA ALA A 133 16.22 14.17 9.89
C ALA A 133 15.83 14.82 8.54
N PRO A 134 16.08 14.13 7.41
CA PRO A 134 16.04 14.74 6.08
C PRO A 134 14.65 14.77 5.45
N TRP A 135 13.60 14.60 6.25
CA TRP A 135 12.21 14.70 5.81
C TRP A 135 11.74 16.14 5.86
#